data_AF-A0A969F713-F1
#
_entry.id   AF-A0A969F713-F1
#
_cell.length_a   1.000
_cell.length_b   1.000
_cell.length_c   1.000
_cell.angle_alpha   90.00
_cell.angle_beta   90.00
_cell.angle_gamma   90.00
#
_symmetry.space_group_name_H-M   'P 1'
#
loop_
_entity.id
_entity.type
_entity.pdbx_description
1 polymer ?
#
loop_
_entity_poly.entity_id
_entity_poly.type
_entity_poly.pdbx_seq_one_letter_code
_entity_poly.pdbx_strand_id
1 'polypeptide(L)'
;MMQLTSDQQAMLQGEQGIARQMAMRLLLDMAAAANATELIPIQSAHLSGVSPLTGGLGLRQFLARLAEDPRAQVAVPTTLNAAGCDENQFEAMR
;
A
#
# COMPACT_ATOMS: atom_id res chain seq x y z
N MET A 1 -11.06 4.65 19.52
CA MET A 1 -9.67 5.00 19.13
C MET A 1 -8.98 3.70 18.73
N MET A 2 -8.19 3.72 17.65
CA MET A 2 -7.47 2.53 17.18
C MET A 2 -6.44 2.08 18.22
N GLN A 3 -6.41 0.78 18.53
CA GLN A 3 -5.38 0.18 19.37
C GLN A 3 -4.19 -0.21 18.50
N LEU A 4 -3.03 0.42 18.75
CA LEU A 4 -1.79 0.14 18.03
C LEU A 4 -0.78 -0.55 18.94
N THR A 5 -0.16 -1.58 18.41
CA THR A 5 1.05 -2.18 18.99
C THR A 5 2.25 -1.24 18.84
N SER A 6 3.30 -1.45 19.62
CA SER A 6 4.55 -0.67 19.51
C SER A 6 5.15 -0.72 18.10
N ASP A 7 5.06 -1.85 17.42
CA ASP A 7 5.55 -2.02 16.05
C ASP A 7 4.73 -1.18 15.05
N GLN A 8 3.39 -1.20 15.16
CA GLN A 8 2.52 -0.35 14.33
C GLN A 8 2.72 1.15 14.62
N GLN A 9 3.01 1.50 15.87
CA GLN A 9 3.36 2.87 16.25
C GLN A 9 4.67 3.31 15.57
N ALA A 10 5.69 2.45 15.57
CA ALA A 10 6.97 2.68 14.90
C ALA A 10 6.81 2.82 13.38
N MET A 11 5.95 1.99 12.76
CA MET A 11 5.57 2.16 11.35
C MET A 11 4.96 3.54 11.09
N LEU A 12 4.00 3.97 11.91
CA LEU A 12 3.34 5.28 11.78
C LEU A 12 4.30 6.47 11.98
N GLN A 13 5.30 6.32 12.84
CA GLN A 13 6.34 7.33 13.08
C GLN A 13 7.41 7.38 11.98
N GLY A 14 7.43 6.40 11.07
CA GLY A 14 8.34 6.35 9.93
C GLY A 14 9.69 5.70 10.21
N GLU A 15 9.83 5.07 11.38
CA GLU A 15 11.07 4.38 11.79
C GLU A 15 11.43 3.22 10.83
N GLN A 16 10.41 2.64 10.18
CA GLN A 16 10.54 1.51 9.26
C GLN A 16 10.52 1.90 7.78
N GLY A 17 10.69 3.18 7.47
CA GLY A 17 10.68 3.70 6.10
C GLY A 17 9.38 4.40 5.72
N ILE A 18 9.48 5.22 4.67
CA ILE A 18 8.42 6.09 4.18
C ILE A 18 7.29 5.22 3.61
N ALA A 19 7.63 4.13 2.92
CA ALA A 19 6.64 3.24 2.34
C ALA A 19 5.72 2.61 3.40
N ARG A 20 6.30 2.09 4.49
CA ARG A 20 5.53 1.53 5.61
C ARG A 20 4.72 2.60 6.34
N GLN A 21 5.27 3.80 6.50
CA GLN A 21 4.54 4.91 7.10
C GLN A 21 3.30 5.30 6.30
N MET A 22 3.45 5.43 4.98
CA MET A 22 2.35 5.74 4.07
C MET A 22 1.27 4.65 4.10
N ALA A 23 1.68 3.39 4.04
CA ALA A 23 0.76 2.25 4.13
C ALA A 23 0.01 2.22 5.48
N MET A 24 0.70 2.47 6.59
CA MET A 24 0.10 2.50 7.92
C MET A 24 -0.93 3.63 8.06
N ARG A 25 -0.64 4.83 7.54
CA ARG A 25 -1.63 5.94 7.50
C ARG A 25 -2.87 5.56 6.70
N LEU A 26 -2.69 4.96 5.53
CA LEU A 26 -3.82 4.51 4.71
C LEU A 26 -4.67 3.45 5.44
N LEU A 27 -4.04 2.50 6.15
CA LEU A 27 -4.75 1.53 6.97
C LEU A 27 -5.57 2.18 8.09
N LEU A 28 -5.05 3.24 8.73
CA LEU A 28 -5.78 3.99 9.75
C LEU A 28 -6.99 4.74 9.18
N ASP A 29 -6.85 5.35 8.01
CA ASP A 29 -7.96 6.03 7.33
C ASP A 29 -9.07 5.03 6.97
N MET A 30 -8.68 3.86 6.43
CA MET A 30 -9.62 2.77 6.14
C MET A 30 -10.30 2.23 7.41
N ALA A 31 -9.54 2.07 8.48
CA ALA A 31 -10.08 1.62 9.75
C ALA A 31 -11.06 2.64 10.36
N ALA A 32 -10.75 3.93 10.27
CA ALA A 32 -11.67 4.99 10.70
C ALA A 32 -12.97 4.94 9.90
N ALA A 33 -12.90 4.80 8.57
CA ALA A 33 -14.07 4.65 7.71
C ALA A 33 -14.91 3.40 8.04
N ALA A 34 -14.25 2.31 8.44
CA ALA A 34 -14.89 1.05 8.84
C ALA A 34 -15.35 1.03 10.31
N ASN A 35 -15.10 2.08 11.10
CA ASN A 35 -15.27 2.09 12.56
C ASN A 35 -14.52 0.94 13.27
N ALA A 36 -13.39 0.52 12.72
CA ALA A 36 -12.56 -0.54 13.30
C ALA A 36 -11.72 0.00 14.47
N THR A 37 -11.54 -0.83 15.49
CA THR A 37 -10.77 -0.49 16.70
C THR A 37 -9.45 -1.24 16.81
N GLU A 38 -9.22 -2.25 15.97
CA GLU A 38 -8.02 -3.06 15.93
C GLU A 38 -7.67 -3.47 14.50
N LEU A 39 -6.40 -3.84 14.28
CA LEU A 39 -5.92 -4.42 13.04
C LEU A 39 -5.63 -5.90 13.25
N ILE A 40 -6.08 -6.73 12.31
CA ILE A 40 -5.84 -8.18 12.34
C ILE A 40 -4.62 -8.50 11.48
N PRO A 41 -3.61 -9.22 11.99
CA PRO A 41 -2.46 -9.62 11.20
C PRO A 41 -2.87 -10.65 10.13
N ILE A 42 -2.38 -10.46 8.91
CA ILE A 42 -2.55 -11.41 7.80
C ILE A 42 -1.26 -12.22 7.60
N GLN A 43 -1.39 -13.41 7.01
CA GLN A 43 -0.24 -14.26 6.67
C GLN A 43 0.20 -14.12 5.20
N SER A 44 -0.70 -13.65 4.32
CA SER A 44 -0.44 -13.48 2.90
C SER A 44 -1.43 -12.49 2.29
N ALA A 45 -1.08 -11.88 1.17
CA ALA A 45 -1.96 -11.00 0.41
C ALA A 45 -2.00 -11.35 -1.08
N HIS A 46 -3.14 -11.10 -1.71
CA HIS A 46 -3.26 -11.08 -3.16
C HIS A 46 -3.67 -9.67 -3.59
N LEU A 47 -2.78 -8.99 -4.29
CA LEU A 47 -2.99 -7.62 -4.75
C LEU A 47 -3.75 -7.64 -6.09
N SER A 48 -5.07 -7.49 -6.01
CA SER A 48 -5.95 -7.38 -7.16
C SER A 48 -6.16 -5.93 -7.60
N GLY A 49 -6.32 -5.70 -8.90
CA GLY A 49 -6.78 -4.40 -9.42
C GLY A 49 -5.72 -3.29 -9.54
N VAL A 50 -4.44 -3.63 -9.73
CA VAL A 50 -3.36 -2.63 -9.92
C VAL A 50 -3.33 -2.15 -11.37
N SER A 51 -4.40 -1.49 -11.82
CA SER A 51 -4.43 -0.89 -13.16
C SER A 51 -4.22 0.63 -13.07
N PRO A 52 -3.15 1.17 -13.69
CA PRO A 52 -2.97 2.61 -13.83
C PRO A 52 -4.17 3.30 -14.50
N LEU A 53 -4.94 2.57 -15.33
CA LEU A 53 -6.14 3.06 -15.99
C LEU A 53 -7.29 3.33 -15.02
N THR A 54 -7.50 2.44 -14.03
CA THR A 54 -8.63 2.55 -13.09
C THR A 54 -8.26 3.27 -11.81
N GLY A 55 -6.99 3.27 -11.42
CA GLY A 55 -6.52 3.93 -10.20
C GLY A 55 -6.32 5.45 -10.32
N GLY A 56 -6.37 5.99 -11.54
CA GLY A 56 -6.25 7.42 -11.81
C GLY A 56 -4.94 8.04 -11.33
N LEU A 57 -4.93 9.38 -11.20
CA LEU A 57 -3.73 10.13 -10.80
C LEU A 57 -3.26 9.79 -9.37
N GLY A 58 -4.21 9.61 -8.44
CA GLY A 58 -3.90 9.33 -7.03
C GLY A 58 -3.12 8.04 -6.84
N LEU A 59 -3.56 6.94 -7.45
CA LEU A 59 -2.83 5.66 -7.38
C LEU A 59 -1.44 5.79 -8.01
N ARG A 60 -1.33 6.45 -9.17
CA ARG A 60 -0.05 6.65 -9.87
C ARG A 60 0.96 7.41 -9.00
N GLN A 61 0.54 8.50 -8.36
CA GLN A 61 1.39 9.27 -7.44
C GLN A 61 1.76 8.48 -6.18
N PHE A 62 0.81 7.70 -5.64
CA PHE A 62 1.06 6.84 -4.50
C PHE A 62 2.11 5.78 -4.81
N LEU A 63 1.99 5.09 -5.94
CA LEU A 63 2.97 4.10 -6.40
C LEU A 63 4.33 4.72 -6.71
N ALA A 64 4.36 5.91 -7.32
CA ALA A 64 5.62 6.63 -7.58
C ALA A 64 6.36 6.96 -6.27
N ARG A 65 5.65 7.49 -5.27
CA ARG A 65 6.23 7.76 -3.94
C ARG A 65 6.67 6.50 -3.20
N LEU A 66 5.92 5.40 -3.33
CA LEU A 66 6.35 4.11 -2.77
C LEU A 66 7.66 3.64 -3.40
N ALA A 67 7.82 3.82 -4.71
CA ALA A 67 9.02 3.42 -5.45
C ALA A 67 10.25 4.29 -5.13
N GLU A 68 10.07 5.50 -4.59
CA GLU A 68 11.17 6.36 -4.13
C GLU A 68 11.86 5.82 -2.86
N ASP A 69 11.19 4.97 -2.06
CA ASP A 69 11.79 4.37 -0.87
C ASP A 69 12.57 3.09 -1.25
N PRO A 70 13.92 3.11 -1.22
CA PRO A 70 14.73 1.96 -1.60
C PRO A 70 14.59 0.78 -0.63
N ARG A 71 13.95 0.97 0.53
CA ARG A 71 13.68 -0.09 1.51
C ARG A 71 12.27 -0.65 1.39
N ALA A 72 11.46 -0.15 0.44
CA ALA A 72 10.10 -0.63 0.22
C ALA A 72 10.10 -2.12 -0.13
N GLN A 73 9.43 -2.92 0.71
CA GLN A 73 9.24 -4.35 0.51
C GLN A 73 7.84 -4.75 0.99
N VAL A 74 7.30 -5.81 0.39
CA VAL A 74 6.08 -6.45 0.89
C VAL A 74 6.32 -7.05 2.28
N ALA A 75 5.37 -6.87 3.19
CA ALA A 75 5.51 -7.32 4.58
C ALA A 75 5.16 -8.81 4.77
N VAL A 76 4.35 -9.37 3.87
CA VAL A 76 3.92 -10.77 3.85
C VAL A 76 4.06 -11.32 2.43
N PRO A 77 4.15 -12.65 2.24
CA PRO A 77 4.06 -13.26 0.92
C PRO A 77 2.88 -12.68 0.14
N THR A 78 3.20 -11.99 -0.95
CA THR A 78 2.23 -11.21 -1.71
C THR A 78 2.29 -11.65 -3.16
N THR A 79 1.14 -12.04 -3.69
CA THR A 79 0.94 -12.27 -5.12
C THR A 79 0.28 -11.05 -5.73
N LEU A 80 0.47 -10.82 -7.02
CA LEU A 80 -0.23 -9.79 -7.77
C LEU A 80 -1.00 -10.44 -8.91
N ASN A 81 -2.07 -9.80 -9.38
CA ASN A 81 -2.64 -10.15 -10.67
C ASN A 81 -1.56 -10.12 -11.75
N ALA A 82 -1.65 -11.02 -12.73
CA ALA A 82 -0.85 -10.90 -13.94
C ALA A 82 -1.08 -9.49 -14.52
N ALA A 83 0.00 -8.77 -14.79
CA ALA A 83 -0.09 -7.49 -15.48
C ALA A 83 -0.67 -7.79 -16.87
N GLY A 84 -1.95 -7.47 -17.08
CA GLY A 84 -2.61 -7.62 -18.38
C GLY A 84 -2.18 -6.55 -19.39
N CYS A 85 -1.03 -5.92 -19.18
CA CYS A 85 -0.59 -4.74 -19.88
C CYS A 85 0.91 -4.84 -20.19
N ASP A 86 1.24 -4.71 -21.49
CA ASP A 86 2.61 -4.64 -22.00
C ASP A 86 3.24 -3.30 -21.57
N GLU A 87 4.40 -3.36 -20.93
CA GLU A 87 5.15 -2.18 -20.48
C GLU A 87 5.42 -1.18 -21.62
N ASN A 88 5.61 -1.67 -22.84
CA ASN A 88 5.87 -0.84 -24.02
C ASN A 88 4.64 -0.05 -24.47
N GLN A 89 3.45 -0.43 -24.01
CA GLN A 89 2.17 0.21 -24.35
C GLN A 89 1.72 1.23 -23.29
N PHE A 90 2.48 1.42 -22.21
CA PHE A 90 2.09 2.30 -21.10
C PHE A 90 1.86 3.75 -21.51
N GLU A 91 2.59 4.26 -22.53
CA GLU A 91 2.41 5.63 -23.02
C GLU A 91 1.06 5.85 -23.73
N ALA A 92 0.58 4.84 -24.46
CA ALA A 92 -0.74 4.86 -25.10
C ALA A 92 -1.91 4.73 -24.09
N MET A 93 -1.61 4.36 -22.85
CA MET A 93 -2.59 4.16 -21.77
C MET A 93 -2.64 5.32 -20.77
N ARG A 94 -1.90 6.41 -20.99
CA ARG A 94 -1.83 7.53 -20.05
C ARG A 94 -3.09 8.38 -19.99
#